data_AF-Q0CE43-F1
#
_entry.id   AF-Q0CE43-F1
#
_cell.length_a   1.000
_cell.length_b   1.000
_cell.length_c   1.000
_cell.angle_alpha   90.00
_cell.angle_beta   90.00
_cell.angle_gamma   90.00
#
_symmetry.space_group_name_H-M   'P 1'
#
loop_
_entity.id
_entity.type
_entity.pdbx_description
1 polymer ?
#
loop_
_entity_poly.entity_id
_entity_poly.type
_entity_poly.pdbx_seq_one_letter_code
_entity_poly.pdbx_strand_id
1 'polypeptide(L)'
;MSEQEKTPPAAAEPQPPVDNKPTDAPAQPEHPPTDGNDKTEQPATEAAPAEAPTEQPKQDDAAQPADNKPDYLAKNPALSEFFDRLPAILSSAGHNEMWGVTLRDSADVPTVNVMIKFLRANEGNVKQAEDQLIKALQWRKEMDPTALVDTASYSASKFGGLGYLTTYQDANGKETVVTWNIYGAVKKIDETFGNMDEFLKWRVALMEMAVKELKMDQATTVMDYNADEDPYQMLQVHDYLNVSFLRINPNLRAATKKTIEVFAMAYPELLREKFFVNVPAIMGWMFAAMKVFLSKNTTRKFHPISNGANLAREFPSPLKDQFPKAYGGNGPALQDNARTVNLVADPEPAQEASKDEAQEAPKDAPKEEPKEEPKEEPKEEPKEEPKEEPKEESKAETTQESADAPEKNDAAVTEAPAPAAEAK
;
A
#
# COMPACT_ATOMS: atom_id res chain seq x y z
N MET A 1 -28.74 23.16 -44.52
CA MET A 1 -29.60 22.53 -43.49
C MET A 1 -28.76 22.42 -42.24
N SER A 2 -29.34 22.72 -41.08
CA SER A 2 -28.57 22.99 -39.86
C SER A 2 -29.26 22.31 -38.68
N GLU A 3 -28.59 21.34 -38.07
CA GLU A 3 -29.00 20.76 -36.80
C GLU A 3 -27.92 21.06 -35.76
N GLN A 4 -28.29 21.88 -34.77
CA GLN A 4 -27.51 22.11 -33.57
C GLN A 4 -28.10 21.25 -32.46
N GLU A 5 -27.44 20.15 -32.14
CA GLU A 5 -27.81 19.34 -30.98
C GLU A 5 -27.42 20.09 -29.69
N LYS A 6 -28.34 20.15 -28.73
CA LYS A 6 -28.17 20.94 -27.49
C LYS A 6 -27.81 20.04 -26.31
N THR A 7 -26.59 20.16 -25.82
CA THR A 7 -26.17 19.56 -24.54
C THR A 7 -26.89 20.24 -23.37
N PRO A 8 -27.48 19.50 -22.40
CA PRO A 8 -27.97 20.08 -21.15
C PRO A 8 -26.80 20.43 -20.19
N PRO A 9 -26.97 21.41 -19.28
CA PRO A 9 -25.91 21.86 -18.38
C PRO A 9 -25.69 20.94 -17.17
N ALA A 10 -24.51 21.02 -16.56
CA ALA A 10 -24.16 20.30 -15.34
C ALA A 10 -24.91 20.83 -14.10
N ALA A 11 -25.24 19.93 -13.17
CA ALA A 11 -25.79 20.28 -11.86
C ALA A 11 -24.66 20.68 -10.89
N ALA A 12 -24.95 21.64 -9.99
CA ALA A 12 -24.00 22.17 -9.02
C ALA A 12 -24.22 21.61 -7.60
N GLU A 13 -23.15 21.53 -6.81
CA GLU A 13 -23.19 21.21 -5.38
C GLU A 13 -23.61 22.42 -4.52
N PRO A 14 -24.31 22.22 -3.38
CA PRO A 14 -24.60 23.27 -2.40
C PRO A 14 -23.56 23.36 -1.25
N GLN A 15 -23.20 24.59 -0.89
CA GLN A 15 -22.46 25.06 0.31
C GLN A 15 -23.02 26.46 0.71
N PRO A 16 -22.56 27.15 1.80
CA PRO A 16 -21.69 26.77 2.92
C PRO A 16 -22.55 26.63 4.23
N PRO A 17 -22.61 27.53 5.26
CA PRO A 17 -21.90 28.78 5.62
C PRO A 17 -20.89 28.61 6.80
N VAL A 18 -20.17 29.68 7.17
CA VAL A 18 -19.33 29.82 8.39
C VAL A 18 -19.27 31.29 8.86
N ASP A 19 -19.36 31.55 10.18
CA ASP A 19 -19.00 32.79 10.94
C ASP A 19 -19.47 32.66 12.43
N ASN A 20 -19.01 33.39 13.47
CA ASN A 20 -17.81 34.22 13.72
C ASN A 20 -17.50 34.37 15.25
N LYS A 21 -16.52 35.22 15.57
CA LYS A 21 -15.96 35.75 16.86
C LYS A 21 -16.83 36.85 17.57
N PRO A 22 -16.40 37.56 18.66
CA PRO A 22 -15.47 37.25 19.80
C PRO A 22 -15.83 37.83 21.23
N THR A 23 -14.98 37.54 22.24
CA THR A 23 -14.47 38.40 23.37
C THR A 23 -15.03 38.38 24.83
N ASP A 24 -14.07 38.25 25.77
CA ASP A 24 -13.93 38.77 27.16
C ASP A 24 -14.63 38.18 28.41
N ALA A 25 -13.97 38.38 29.57
CA ALA A 25 -14.18 37.72 30.88
C ALA A 25 -14.67 38.71 32.00
N PRO A 26 -14.66 38.45 33.35
CA PRO A 26 -13.65 37.81 34.23
C PRO A 26 -14.23 36.57 35.01
N ALA A 27 -13.87 36.09 36.22
CA ALA A 27 -13.04 36.54 37.36
C ALA A 27 -12.52 35.35 38.26
N GLN A 28 -12.25 35.58 39.55
CA GLN A 28 -11.79 34.59 40.57
C GLN A 28 -12.48 34.80 41.94
N PRO A 29 -12.40 33.82 42.86
CA PRO A 29 -11.44 33.84 44.00
C PRO A 29 -10.81 32.44 44.28
N GLU A 30 -9.81 32.19 45.16
CA GLU A 30 -8.80 32.95 45.92
C GLU A 30 -7.66 31.99 46.41
N HIS A 31 -6.57 32.48 47.02
CA HIS A 31 -5.50 31.69 47.66
C HIS A 31 -4.82 32.46 48.82
N PRO A 32 -4.23 31.78 49.83
CA PRO A 32 -3.16 32.33 50.68
C PRO A 32 -1.78 31.65 50.48
N PRO A 33 -0.63 32.31 50.77
CA PRO A 33 0.69 31.91 50.28
C PRO A 33 1.79 31.74 51.37
N THR A 34 3.04 31.47 50.97
CA THR A 34 4.26 32.09 51.59
C THR A 34 5.50 31.97 50.69
N ASP A 35 6.39 32.98 50.74
CA ASP A 35 7.53 33.18 49.83
C ASP A 35 8.92 32.85 50.44
N GLY A 36 9.97 32.87 49.61
CA GLY A 36 11.38 32.79 50.04
C GLY A 36 12.41 33.00 48.92
N ASN A 37 12.74 34.26 48.61
CA ASN A 37 13.82 34.68 47.68
C ASN A 37 15.22 34.60 48.38
N ASP A 38 16.40 34.90 47.81
CA ASP A 38 16.76 35.72 46.63
C ASP A 38 18.10 35.27 45.97
N LYS A 39 18.82 36.18 45.29
CA LYS A 39 19.61 35.92 44.07
C LYS A 39 20.97 36.64 44.01
N THR A 40 21.83 36.18 43.07
CA THR A 40 22.85 36.96 42.28
C THR A 40 24.31 37.15 42.76
N GLU A 41 25.16 37.33 41.73
CA GLU A 41 26.48 38.01 41.62
C GLU A 41 27.83 37.26 41.82
N GLN A 42 28.88 37.86 41.24
CA GLN A 42 30.06 37.22 40.65
C GLN A 42 31.28 38.21 40.62
N PRO A 43 32.38 37.96 39.88
CA PRO A 43 33.70 37.48 40.35
C PRO A 43 34.80 38.56 40.58
N ALA A 44 35.94 38.18 41.21
CA ALA A 44 37.27 38.75 40.94
C ALA A 44 38.45 37.87 41.46
N THR A 45 39.65 38.11 40.92
CA THR A 45 41.00 37.54 41.18
C THR A 45 41.59 37.92 42.57
N GLU A 46 42.73 37.41 43.09
CA GLU A 46 44.09 37.28 42.50
C GLU A 46 45.13 36.52 43.40
N ALA A 47 46.25 36.05 42.81
CA ALA A 47 47.56 35.62 43.39
C ALA A 47 47.63 34.41 44.37
N ALA A 48 48.63 33.49 44.44
CA ALA A 48 49.93 33.14 43.79
C ALA A 48 51.10 32.94 44.84
N PRO A 49 52.34 32.52 44.50
CA PRO A 49 52.71 31.09 44.31
C PRO A 49 54.07 30.62 44.95
N ALA A 50 54.33 29.29 44.95
CA ALA A 50 55.65 28.62 45.10
C ALA A 50 55.54 27.14 44.64
N GLU A 51 56.20 26.63 43.60
CA GLU A 51 57.62 26.23 43.40
C GLU A 51 57.95 24.74 43.67
N ALA A 52 57.99 23.94 42.57
CA ALA A 52 58.99 22.92 42.14
C ALA A 52 59.46 21.76 43.08
N PRO A 53 60.01 20.62 42.57
CA PRO A 53 60.46 20.34 41.19
C PRO A 53 59.94 19.02 40.54
N THR A 54 60.46 18.73 39.34
CA THR A 54 60.05 17.70 38.37
C THR A 54 60.55 16.28 38.63
N GLU A 55 59.76 15.29 38.20
CA GLU A 55 60.24 13.96 37.76
C GLU A 55 59.59 13.54 36.42
N GLN A 56 60.06 12.45 35.81
CA GLN A 56 59.94 12.22 34.36
C GLN A 56 58.61 11.59 33.89
N PRO A 57 58.13 11.90 32.67
CA PRO A 57 56.97 11.24 32.09
C PRO A 57 57.28 9.79 31.72
N LYS A 58 56.42 8.85 32.12
CA LYS A 58 56.41 7.50 31.55
C LYS A 58 55.67 7.50 30.21
N GLN A 59 56.27 6.81 29.25
CA GLN A 59 55.74 6.59 27.92
C GLN A 59 54.88 5.32 27.97
N ASP A 60 53.56 5.48 28.05
CA ASP A 60 52.62 4.36 27.96
C ASP A 60 52.42 3.96 26.49
N ASP A 61 52.99 2.82 26.12
CA ASP A 61 52.79 2.19 24.82
C ASP A 61 51.43 1.46 24.74
N ALA A 62 50.87 1.42 23.52
CA ALA A 62 49.91 0.44 23.03
C ALA A 62 48.54 0.30 23.77
N ALA A 63 47.63 1.25 23.50
CA ALA A 63 46.18 1.03 23.58
C ALA A 63 45.51 1.26 22.21
N GLN A 64 45.73 0.34 21.27
CA GLN A 64 45.15 0.39 19.92
C GLN A 64 43.65 -0.01 19.96
N PRO A 65 42.71 0.80 19.42
CA PRO A 65 41.29 0.51 19.50
C PRO A 65 40.91 -0.68 18.60
N ALA A 66 40.57 -1.81 19.23
CA ALA A 66 40.31 -3.07 18.56
C ALA A 66 38.82 -3.28 18.21
N ASP A 67 38.28 -2.45 17.31
CA ASP A 67 36.96 -2.69 16.71
C ASP A 67 36.88 -2.12 15.27
N ASN A 68 37.52 -2.81 14.31
CA ASN A 68 37.56 -2.42 12.89
C ASN A 68 36.22 -2.68 12.15
N LYS A 69 35.08 -2.54 12.82
CA LYS A 69 33.75 -2.73 12.23
C LYS A 69 33.36 -1.51 11.37
N PRO A 70 32.77 -1.70 10.18
CA PRO A 70 32.21 -0.61 9.40
C PRO A 70 31.15 0.20 10.17
N ASP A 71 31.08 1.51 9.90
CA ASP A 71 30.18 2.47 10.55
C ASP A 71 28.73 1.99 10.73
N TYR A 72 28.17 1.30 9.73
CA TYR A 72 26.79 0.82 9.74
C TYR A 72 26.55 -0.35 10.71
N LEU A 73 27.58 -1.14 11.03
CA LEU A 73 27.51 -2.15 12.11
C LEU A 73 27.82 -1.51 13.46
N ALA A 74 28.82 -0.63 13.53
CA ALA A 74 29.21 0.05 14.77
C ALA A 74 28.06 0.92 15.34
N LYS A 75 27.25 1.53 14.48
CA LYS A 75 26.08 2.34 14.85
C LYS A 75 24.78 1.54 15.00
N ASN A 76 24.78 0.24 14.66
CA ASN A 76 23.59 -0.62 14.78
C ASN A 76 23.97 -2.02 15.29
N PRO A 77 24.01 -2.22 16.63
CA PRO A 77 24.30 -3.52 17.24
C PRO A 77 23.34 -4.63 16.82
N ALA A 78 22.06 -4.32 16.60
CA ALA A 78 21.07 -5.29 16.13
C ALA A 78 21.36 -5.77 14.70
N LEU A 79 21.91 -4.91 13.82
CA LEU A 79 22.37 -5.31 12.50
C LEU A 79 23.63 -6.18 12.58
N SER A 80 24.56 -5.92 13.51
CA SER A 80 25.70 -6.82 13.78
C SER A 80 25.20 -8.20 14.22
N GLU A 81 24.32 -8.26 15.21
CA GLU A 81 23.74 -9.51 15.72
C GLU A 81 22.96 -10.28 14.64
N PHE A 82 22.23 -9.57 13.78
CA PHE A 82 21.49 -10.18 12.67
C PHE A 82 22.44 -10.79 11.62
N PHE A 83 23.58 -10.15 11.37
CA PHE A 83 24.65 -10.72 10.54
C PHE A 83 25.34 -11.93 11.17
N ASP A 84 25.58 -11.91 12.49
CA ASP A 84 26.14 -13.07 13.21
C ASP A 84 25.23 -14.32 13.10
N ARG A 85 23.92 -14.13 12.90
CA ARG A 85 22.93 -15.20 12.66
C ARG A 85 22.80 -15.62 11.20
N LEU A 86 23.27 -14.83 10.23
CA LEU A 86 23.04 -15.06 8.79
C LEU A 86 23.50 -16.45 8.30
N PRO A 87 24.65 -17.01 8.70
CA PRO A 87 25.05 -18.37 8.28
C PRO A 87 24.03 -19.45 8.70
N ALA A 88 23.41 -19.31 9.88
CA ALA A 88 22.38 -20.23 10.35
C ALA A 88 21.04 -20.04 9.60
N ILE A 89 20.68 -18.79 9.28
CA ILE A 89 19.51 -18.45 8.43
C ILE A 89 19.63 -19.12 7.06
N LEU A 90 20.76 -18.93 6.37
CA LEU A 90 20.96 -19.50 5.03
C LEU A 90 20.99 -21.04 5.06
N SER A 91 21.57 -21.63 6.12
CA SER A 91 21.54 -23.09 6.32
C SER A 91 20.13 -23.63 6.61
N SER A 92 19.30 -22.88 7.34
CA SER A 92 17.92 -23.26 7.72
C SER A 92 16.94 -23.13 6.54
N ALA A 93 17.11 -22.12 5.69
CA ALA A 93 16.34 -22.00 4.45
C ALA A 93 16.85 -22.93 3.34
N GLY A 94 18.15 -23.23 3.32
CA GLY A 94 18.80 -23.94 2.23
C GLY A 94 18.66 -23.20 0.89
N HIS A 95 18.67 -21.88 0.92
CA HIS A 95 18.55 -20.94 -0.19
C HIS A 95 19.10 -19.57 0.24
N ASN A 96 19.66 -18.80 -0.69
CA ASN A 96 20.39 -17.57 -0.39
C ASN A 96 20.22 -16.45 -1.44
N GLU A 97 19.16 -16.50 -2.26
CA GLU A 97 18.79 -15.39 -3.15
C GLU A 97 17.65 -14.57 -2.53
N MET A 98 17.77 -13.25 -2.56
CA MET A 98 16.71 -12.32 -2.16
C MET A 98 16.74 -11.07 -3.05
N TRP A 99 15.68 -10.85 -3.83
CA TRP A 99 15.50 -9.65 -4.66
C TRP A 99 16.63 -9.42 -5.70
N GLY A 100 17.19 -10.50 -6.24
CA GLY A 100 18.36 -10.51 -7.13
C GLY A 100 19.70 -10.57 -6.39
N VAL A 101 19.72 -10.29 -5.08
CA VAL A 101 20.93 -10.34 -4.25
C VAL A 101 21.22 -11.78 -3.84
N THR A 102 22.39 -12.29 -4.22
CA THR A 102 22.97 -13.49 -3.57
C THR A 102 23.53 -13.06 -2.21
N LEU A 103 22.90 -13.48 -1.13
CA LEU A 103 23.28 -13.09 0.23
C LEU A 103 24.64 -13.69 0.61
N ARG A 104 25.53 -12.84 1.14
CA ARG A 104 26.92 -13.16 1.54
C ARG A 104 27.15 -12.85 3.02
N ASP A 105 28.05 -11.92 3.32
CA ASP A 105 28.42 -11.45 4.64
C ASP A 105 28.26 -9.92 4.75
N SER A 106 28.70 -9.32 5.86
CA SER A 106 28.53 -7.90 6.14
C SER A 106 29.45 -6.95 5.36
N ALA A 107 30.36 -7.45 4.52
CA ALA A 107 31.14 -6.65 3.57
C ALA A 107 30.43 -6.48 2.22
N ASP A 108 29.40 -7.30 1.93
CA ASP A 108 28.60 -7.21 0.71
C ASP A 108 27.48 -6.18 0.85
N VAL A 109 27.65 -5.02 0.22
CA VAL A 109 26.72 -3.88 0.36
C VAL A 109 25.26 -4.21 -0.05
N PRO A 110 25.00 -4.94 -1.15
CA PRO A 110 23.66 -5.47 -1.44
C PRO A 110 23.07 -6.31 -0.28
N THR A 111 23.85 -7.25 0.27
CA THR A 111 23.43 -8.08 1.42
C THR A 111 23.11 -7.21 2.64
N VAL A 112 23.93 -6.20 2.95
CA VAL A 112 23.67 -5.26 4.06
C VAL A 112 22.34 -4.51 3.85
N ASN A 113 22.04 -4.08 2.63
CA ASN A 113 20.78 -3.39 2.32
C ASN A 113 19.54 -4.31 2.43
N VAL A 114 19.66 -5.59 2.08
CA VAL A 114 18.60 -6.59 2.36
C VAL A 114 18.38 -6.76 3.86
N MET A 115 19.47 -6.96 4.62
CA MET A 115 19.41 -7.16 6.07
C MET A 115 18.80 -5.95 6.80
N ILE A 116 19.11 -4.73 6.35
CA ILE A 116 18.48 -3.49 6.85
C ILE A 116 16.97 -3.49 6.63
N LYS A 117 16.46 -3.92 5.45
CA LYS A 117 15.01 -3.94 5.18
C LYS A 117 14.25 -4.93 6.05
N PHE A 118 14.79 -6.15 6.24
CA PHE A 118 14.17 -7.13 7.16
C PHE A 118 14.23 -6.67 8.62
N LEU A 119 15.33 -6.04 9.05
CA LEU A 119 15.45 -5.51 10.41
C LEU A 119 14.50 -4.32 10.66
N ARG A 120 14.38 -3.39 9.71
CA ARG A 120 13.42 -2.26 9.73
C ARG A 120 11.98 -2.75 9.84
N ALA A 121 11.60 -3.75 9.05
CA ALA A 121 10.23 -4.27 9.00
C ALA A 121 9.78 -4.98 10.30
N ASN A 122 10.74 -5.36 11.16
CA ASN A 122 10.50 -5.95 12.48
C ASN A 122 10.90 -4.98 13.61
N GLU A 123 10.94 -3.67 13.33
CA GLU A 123 11.19 -2.59 14.30
C GLU A 123 12.50 -2.76 15.11
N GLY A 124 13.52 -3.39 14.51
CA GLY A 124 14.81 -3.70 15.15
C GLY A 124 14.88 -5.05 15.86
N ASN A 125 13.80 -5.84 15.87
CA ASN A 125 13.77 -7.16 16.50
C ASN A 125 14.49 -8.21 15.65
N VAL A 126 15.73 -8.52 16.02
CA VAL A 126 16.62 -9.47 15.34
C VAL A 126 15.99 -10.86 15.17
N LYS A 127 15.26 -11.38 16.18
CA LYS A 127 14.67 -12.72 16.09
C LYS A 127 13.44 -12.75 15.16
N GLN A 128 12.63 -11.70 15.15
CA GLN A 128 11.53 -11.60 14.20
C GLN A 128 12.04 -11.41 12.75
N ALA A 129 13.11 -10.62 12.56
CA ALA A 129 13.78 -10.46 11.27
C ALA A 129 14.40 -11.77 10.77
N GLU A 130 15.03 -12.56 11.65
CA GLU A 130 15.49 -13.93 11.39
C GLU A 130 14.34 -14.85 10.95
N ASP A 131 13.26 -14.91 11.74
CA ASP A 131 12.10 -15.77 11.45
C ASP A 131 11.38 -15.37 10.16
N GLN A 132 11.37 -14.08 9.80
CA GLN A 132 10.83 -13.60 8.54
C GLN A 132 11.76 -13.92 7.37
N LEU A 133 13.06 -13.69 7.49
CA LEU A 133 14.03 -13.94 6.42
C LEU A 133 14.14 -15.44 6.08
N ILE A 134 14.09 -16.33 7.09
CA ILE A 134 14.02 -17.78 6.86
C ILE A 134 12.77 -18.14 6.04
N LYS A 135 11.59 -17.65 6.44
CA LYS A 135 10.33 -17.91 5.72
C LYS A 135 10.35 -17.36 4.29
N ALA A 136 10.93 -16.18 4.10
CA ALA A 136 11.03 -15.54 2.79
C ALA A 136 11.97 -16.31 1.86
N LEU A 137 13.15 -16.74 2.34
CA LEU A 137 14.08 -17.55 1.56
C LEU A 137 13.52 -18.94 1.23
N GLN A 138 12.82 -19.58 2.17
CA GLN A 138 12.11 -20.85 1.93
C GLN A 138 11.01 -20.68 0.87
N TRP A 139 10.22 -19.61 0.95
CA TRP A 139 9.18 -19.33 -0.04
C TRP A 139 9.76 -18.98 -1.43
N ARG A 140 10.86 -18.22 -1.53
CA ARG A 140 11.53 -17.95 -2.82
C ARG A 140 12.00 -19.25 -3.47
N LYS A 141 12.58 -20.16 -2.69
CA LYS A 141 13.00 -21.51 -3.15
C LYS A 141 11.85 -22.36 -3.69
N GLU A 142 10.64 -22.25 -3.13
CA GLU A 142 9.47 -23.01 -3.56
C GLU A 142 8.70 -22.37 -4.72
N MET A 143 8.66 -21.03 -4.79
CA MET A 143 7.90 -20.28 -5.79
C MET A 143 8.70 -20.00 -7.08
N ASP A 144 10.02 -19.94 -6.99
CA ASP A 144 10.95 -19.38 -7.99
C ASP A 144 10.43 -18.05 -8.62
N PRO A 145 10.36 -16.98 -7.82
CA PRO A 145 9.93 -15.66 -8.28
C PRO A 145 10.72 -15.13 -9.49
N THR A 146 11.97 -15.54 -9.66
CA THR A 146 12.82 -15.17 -10.79
C THR A 146 12.34 -15.85 -12.07
N ALA A 147 12.11 -17.16 -12.04
CA ALA A 147 11.56 -17.90 -13.18
C ALA A 147 10.14 -17.45 -13.57
N LEU A 148 9.34 -16.95 -12.63
CA LEU A 148 8.03 -16.35 -12.91
C LEU A 148 8.12 -15.07 -13.76
N VAL A 149 9.23 -14.33 -13.71
CA VAL A 149 9.47 -13.20 -14.63
C VAL A 149 10.05 -13.69 -15.96
N ASP A 150 11.03 -14.60 -15.90
CA ASP A 150 11.93 -14.85 -17.04
C ASP A 150 11.46 -15.99 -17.96
N THR A 151 10.55 -16.86 -17.50
CA THR A 151 10.14 -18.08 -18.24
C THR A 151 8.63 -18.33 -18.29
N ALA A 152 7.85 -17.76 -17.36
CA ALA A 152 6.41 -17.98 -17.32
C ALA A 152 5.66 -17.27 -18.47
N SER A 153 4.41 -17.66 -18.66
CA SER A 153 3.47 -17.05 -19.60
C SER A 153 2.09 -16.99 -18.94
N TYR A 154 1.37 -15.89 -19.11
CA TYR A 154 0.11 -15.62 -18.43
C TYR A 154 -1.02 -15.38 -19.43
N SER A 155 -2.22 -15.83 -19.09
CA SER A 155 -3.43 -15.67 -19.91
C SER A 155 -3.73 -14.20 -20.25
N ALA A 156 -3.73 -13.87 -21.54
CA ALA A 156 -4.10 -12.54 -22.01
C ALA A 156 -5.58 -12.21 -21.80
N SER A 157 -6.49 -13.21 -21.78
CA SER A 157 -7.90 -12.95 -21.49
C SER A 157 -8.17 -12.69 -20.00
N LYS A 158 -7.46 -13.38 -19.08
CA LYS A 158 -7.59 -13.18 -17.63
C LYS A 158 -6.86 -11.95 -17.10
N PHE A 159 -5.65 -11.69 -17.61
CA PHE A 159 -4.72 -10.73 -17.02
C PHE A 159 -4.34 -9.55 -17.94
N GLY A 160 -4.78 -9.57 -19.20
CA GLY A 160 -4.51 -8.52 -20.18
C GLY A 160 -4.97 -7.14 -19.70
N GLY A 161 -4.02 -6.23 -19.55
CA GLY A 161 -4.24 -4.85 -19.12
C GLY A 161 -4.48 -4.63 -17.62
N LEU A 162 -4.37 -5.68 -16.78
CA LEU A 162 -4.58 -5.57 -15.33
C LEU A 162 -3.33 -5.15 -14.54
N GLY A 163 -2.14 -5.19 -15.16
CA GLY A 163 -0.87 -4.99 -14.48
C GLY A 163 0.18 -4.38 -15.39
N TYR A 164 0.86 -3.33 -14.92
CA TYR A 164 1.92 -2.64 -15.66
C TYR A 164 3.07 -2.19 -14.76
N LEU A 165 4.24 -1.95 -15.37
CA LEU A 165 5.45 -1.42 -14.76
C LEU A 165 5.99 -0.26 -15.59
N THR A 166 6.20 0.88 -14.94
CA THR A 166 6.84 2.07 -15.54
C THR A 166 7.99 2.54 -14.67
N THR A 167 9.06 3.02 -15.31
CA THR A 167 10.16 3.72 -14.66
C THR A 167 10.17 5.15 -15.18
N TYR A 168 10.09 6.12 -14.27
CA TYR A 168 10.20 7.55 -14.58
C TYR A 168 11.50 8.10 -13.99
N GLN A 169 11.99 9.23 -14.49
CA GLN A 169 13.16 9.92 -13.92
C GLN A 169 12.78 11.34 -13.50
N ASP A 170 13.30 11.80 -12.36
CA ASP A 170 13.17 13.19 -11.94
C ASP A 170 14.18 14.12 -12.68
N ALA A 171 14.22 15.40 -12.33
CA ALA A 171 15.14 16.36 -12.94
C ALA A 171 16.64 16.09 -12.64
N ASN A 172 16.93 15.22 -11.66
CA ASN A 172 18.28 14.81 -11.27
C ASN A 172 18.66 13.43 -11.88
N GLY A 173 17.76 12.81 -12.66
CA GLY A 173 17.93 11.44 -13.16
C GLY A 173 17.60 10.35 -12.15
N LYS A 174 17.06 10.68 -10.96
CA LYS A 174 16.66 9.68 -9.96
C LYS A 174 15.44 8.92 -10.47
N GLU A 175 15.57 7.61 -10.57
CA GLU A 175 14.49 6.74 -11.03
C GLU A 175 13.39 6.58 -9.99
N THR A 176 12.14 6.51 -10.46
CA THR A 176 10.96 6.15 -9.67
C THR A 176 10.25 5.00 -10.37
N VAL A 177 10.35 3.82 -9.75
CA VAL A 177 9.69 2.58 -10.20
C VAL A 177 8.22 2.60 -9.73
N VAL A 178 7.28 2.32 -10.64
CA VAL A 178 5.85 2.31 -10.34
C VAL A 178 5.19 1.05 -10.89
N THR A 179 4.59 0.21 -10.02
CA THR A 179 3.66 -0.84 -10.46
C THR A 179 2.24 -0.32 -10.47
N TRP A 180 1.51 -0.59 -11.54
CA TRP A 180 0.10 -0.24 -11.71
C TRP A 180 -0.74 -1.52 -11.69
N ASN A 181 -1.83 -1.55 -10.94
CA ASN A 181 -2.82 -2.63 -10.94
C ASN A 181 -4.20 -2.07 -11.26
N ILE A 182 -4.71 -2.38 -12.45
CA ILE A 182 -5.96 -1.84 -12.97
C ILE A 182 -7.09 -2.83 -12.67
N TYR A 183 -7.41 -3.02 -11.39
CA TYR A 183 -8.48 -3.95 -10.97
C TYR A 183 -9.85 -3.52 -11.50
N GLY A 184 -10.04 -2.22 -11.79
CA GLY A 184 -11.18 -1.69 -12.52
C GLY A 184 -11.39 -2.20 -13.95
N ALA A 185 -10.37 -2.83 -14.55
CA ALA A 185 -10.44 -3.43 -15.89
C ALA A 185 -10.77 -4.94 -15.86
N VAL A 186 -11.01 -5.55 -14.69
CA VAL A 186 -11.38 -6.97 -14.59
C VAL A 186 -12.77 -7.21 -15.19
N LYS A 187 -12.79 -7.81 -16.38
CA LYS A 187 -14.02 -8.14 -17.12
C LYS A 187 -14.80 -9.30 -16.51
N LYS A 188 -14.09 -10.26 -15.89
CA LYS A 188 -14.65 -11.52 -15.39
C LYS A 188 -13.95 -11.93 -14.10
N ILE A 189 -14.56 -11.63 -12.95
CA ILE A 189 -13.93 -11.80 -11.63
C ILE A 189 -13.51 -13.25 -11.38
N ASP A 190 -14.39 -14.22 -11.63
CA ASP A 190 -14.09 -15.62 -11.29
C ASP A 190 -13.11 -16.31 -12.26
N GLU A 191 -12.98 -15.84 -13.50
CA GLU A 191 -11.91 -16.29 -14.41
C GLU A 191 -10.55 -15.68 -14.04
N THR A 192 -10.50 -14.45 -13.55
CA THR A 192 -9.26 -13.78 -13.11
C THR A 192 -8.78 -14.23 -11.72
N PHE A 193 -9.69 -14.49 -10.77
CA PHE A 193 -9.36 -14.76 -9.37
C PHE A 193 -9.70 -16.18 -8.88
N GLY A 194 -10.48 -16.97 -9.63
CA GLY A 194 -10.89 -18.32 -9.21
C GLY A 194 -9.73 -19.31 -9.10
N ASN A 195 -8.67 -19.12 -9.89
CA ASN A 195 -7.39 -19.81 -9.72
C ASN A 195 -6.43 -18.94 -8.90
N MET A 196 -6.46 -19.10 -7.57
CA MET A 196 -5.67 -18.29 -6.64
C MET A 196 -4.16 -18.37 -6.91
N ASP A 197 -3.63 -19.55 -7.25
CA ASP A 197 -2.19 -19.75 -7.44
C ASP A 197 -1.69 -19.16 -8.77
N GLU A 198 -2.51 -19.20 -9.83
CA GLU A 198 -2.24 -18.53 -11.10
C GLU A 198 -2.26 -17.01 -10.95
N PHE A 199 -3.28 -16.46 -10.25
CA PHE A 199 -3.33 -15.04 -9.92
C PHE A 199 -2.14 -14.61 -9.05
N LEU A 200 -1.78 -15.40 -8.03
CA LEU A 200 -0.65 -15.11 -7.14
C LEU A 200 0.66 -15.10 -7.92
N LYS A 201 0.91 -16.10 -8.78
CA LYS A 201 2.09 -16.16 -9.63
C LYS A 201 2.16 -14.97 -10.59
N TRP A 202 1.05 -14.59 -11.21
CA TRP A 202 0.96 -13.37 -12.02
C TRP A 202 1.32 -12.12 -11.22
N ARG A 203 0.74 -11.96 -10.02
CA ARG A 203 0.95 -10.76 -9.21
C ARG A 203 2.35 -10.70 -8.59
N VAL A 204 2.97 -11.85 -8.32
CA VAL A 204 4.38 -12.00 -7.94
C VAL A 204 5.31 -11.65 -9.10
N ALA A 205 5.09 -12.15 -10.31
CA ALA A 205 5.91 -11.78 -11.48
C ALA A 205 5.93 -10.26 -11.71
N LEU A 206 4.77 -9.59 -11.64
CA LEU A 206 4.69 -8.12 -11.74
C LEU A 206 5.44 -7.40 -10.59
N MET A 207 5.49 -8.00 -9.40
CA MET A 207 6.28 -7.46 -8.29
C MET A 207 7.78 -7.63 -8.55
N GLU A 208 8.21 -8.82 -8.97
CA GLU A 208 9.63 -9.13 -9.23
C GLU A 208 10.20 -8.36 -10.42
N MET A 209 9.42 -8.09 -11.46
CA MET A 209 9.81 -7.15 -12.52
C MET A 209 10.18 -5.78 -11.94
N ALA A 210 9.42 -5.29 -10.96
CA ALA A 210 9.70 -4.02 -10.28
C ALA A 210 10.85 -4.13 -9.27
N VAL A 211 11.04 -5.29 -8.63
CA VAL A 211 12.20 -5.54 -7.75
C VAL A 211 13.51 -5.55 -8.54
N LYS A 212 13.55 -6.25 -9.69
CA LYS A 212 14.70 -6.21 -10.61
C LYS A 212 15.01 -4.79 -11.09
N GLU A 213 13.98 -3.96 -11.28
CA GLU A 213 14.15 -2.55 -11.66
C GLU A 213 14.79 -1.69 -10.56
N LEU A 214 14.65 -2.06 -9.28
CA LEU A 214 15.30 -1.35 -8.16
C LEU A 214 16.82 -1.60 -8.08
N LYS A 215 17.36 -2.57 -8.83
CA LYS A 215 18.82 -2.78 -9.02
C LYS A 215 19.60 -2.92 -7.69
N MET A 216 19.00 -3.55 -6.67
CA MET A 216 19.61 -3.69 -5.34
C MET A 216 20.88 -4.57 -5.35
N ASP A 217 20.98 -5.49 -6.33
CA ASP A 217 22.17 -6.26 -6.68
C ASP A 217 23.37 -5.39 -7.10
N GLN A 218 23.11 -4.17 -7.58
CA GLN A 218 24.11 -3.19 -8.03
C GLN A 218 24.39 -2.11 -6.96
N ALA A 219 23.90 -2.27 -5.74
CA ALA A 219 24.06 -1.29 -4.66
C ALA A 219 25.52 -1.07 -4.27
N THR A 220 26.04 0.15 -4.48
CA THR A 220 27.39 0.57 -4.08
C THR A 220 27.45 1.31 -2.74
N THR A 221 26.31 1.64 -2.15
CA THR A 221 26.21 2.32 -0.84
C THR A 221 25.25 1.58 0.10
N VAL A 222 25.61 1.56 1.38
CA VAL A 222 24.75 1.08 2.47
C VAL A 222 23.76 2.19 2.84
N MET A 223 22.48 1.85 2.98
CA MET A 223 21.45 2.76 3.48
C MET A 223 21.68 3.12 4.96
N ASP A 224 21.40 4.36 5.35
CA ASP A 224 21.24 4.67 6.78
C ASP A 224 19.97 3.99 7.31
N TYR A 225 20.13 3.17 8.35
CA TYR A 225 19.02 2.47 9.01
C TYR A 225 17.88 3.41 9.46
N ASN A 226 18.17 4.67 9.81
CA ASN A 226 17.21 5.63 10.33
C ASN A 226 16.70 6.66 9.30
N ALA A 227 17.22 6.70 8.07
CA ALA A 227 16.79 7.69 7.08
C ALA A 227 15.40 7.39 6.49
N ASP A 228 14.55 8.41 6.36
CA ASP A 228 13.27 8.33 5.62
C ASP A 228 13.47 8.00 4.13
N GLU A 229 14.63 8.32 3.55
CA GLU A 229 14.96 8.00 2.16
C GLU A 229 15.54 6.59 2.03
N ASP A 230 14.90 5.79 1.18
CA ASP A 230 15.31 4.46 0.79
C ASP A 230 15.25 4.39 -0.75
N PRO A 231 16.38 4.28 -1.46
CA PRO A 231 16.40 4.30 -2.93
C PRO A 231 15.86 3.00 -3.54
N TYR A 232 15.77 1.92 -2.75
CA TYR A 232 15.30 0.61 -3.19
C TYR A 232 13.84 0.40 -2.78
N GLN A 233 12.97 1.37 -3.09
CA GLN A 233 11.53 1.30 -2.88
C GLN A 233 10.74 1.75 -4.12
N MET A 234 9.64 1.06 -4.39
CA MET A 234 8.72 1.35 -5.50
C MET A 234 7.44 2.06 -5.03
N LEU A 235 6.81 2.77 -5.95
CA LEU A 235 5.41 3.17 -5.86
C LEU A 235 4.48 2.03 -6.29
N GLN A 236 3.29 1.97 -5.69
CA GLN A 236 2.23 1.10 -6.16
C GLN A 236 0.92 1.87 -6.36
N VAL A 237 0.36 1.82 -7.57
CA VAL A 237 -0.95 2.40 -7.89
C VAL A 237 -1.96 1.28 -8.10
N HIS A 238 -3.05 1.27 -7.35
CA HIS A 238 -4.19 0.41 -7.56
C HIS A 238 -5.37 1.26 -8.07
N ASP A 239 -5.92 0.92 -9.24
CA ASP A 239 -7.07 1.60 -9.84
C ASP A 239 -8.34 0.76 -9.67
N TYR A 240 -9.36 1.35 -9.05
CA TYR A 240 -10.65 0.74 -8.72
C TYR A 240 -11.83 1.34 -9.51
N LEU A 241 -11.59 2.06 -10.61
CA LEU A 241 -12.65 2.58 -11.48
C LEU A 241 -13.60 1.46 -11.92
N ASN A 242 -14.92 1.67 -11.82
CA ASN A 242 -15.96 0.66 -12.09
C ASN A 242 -16.01 -0.57 -11.15
N VAL A 243 -15.16 -0.69 -10.13
CA VAL A 243 -15.25 -1.79 -9.16
C VAL A 243 -16.50 -1.64 -8.29
N SER A 244 -17.31 -2.70 -8.21
CA SER A 244 -18.51 -2.70 -7.35
C SER A 244 -18.14 -3.02 -5.91
N PHE A 245 -18.32 -2.05 -5.02
CA PHE A 245 -18.06 -2.19 -3.58
C PHE A 245 -19.24 -2.80 -2.80
N LEU A 246 -20.39 -3.03 -3.44
CA LEU A 246 -21.62 -3.54 -2.79
C LEU A 246 -21.56 -5.03 -2.44
N ARG A 247 -20.75 -5.83 -3.16
CA ARG A 247 -20.59 -7.27 -2.94
C ARG A 247 -19.15 -7.69 -3.25
N ILE A 248 -18.37 -7.99 -2.21
CA ILE A 248 -17.01 -8.50 -2.37
C ILE A 248 -17.07 -9.99 -2.75
N ASN A 249 -16.64 -10.32 -3.96
CA ASN A 249 -16.53 -11.71 -4.43
C ASN A 249 -15.53 -12.52 -3.55
N PRO A 250 -15.84 -13.78 -3.18
CA PRO A 250 -15.01 -14.57 -2.26
C PRO A 250 -13.64 -14.93 -2.83
N ASN A 251 -13.54 -15.20 -4.14
CA ASN A 251 -12.28 -15.52 -4.82
C ASN A 251 -11.35 -14.30 -4.86
N LEU A 252 -11.90 -13.12 -5.20
CA LEU A 252 -11.20 -11.83 -5.08
C LEU A 252 -10.70 -11.60 -3.63
N ARG A 253 -11.52 -11.87 -2.62
CA ARG A 253 -11.13 -11.72 -1.20
C ARG A 253 -10.00 -12.68 -0.81
N ALA A 254 -10.07 -13.94 -1.23
CA ALA A 254 -9.05 -14.95 -0.96
C ALA A 254 -7.71 -14.60 -1.62
N ALA A 255 -7.74 -14.30 -2.93
CA ALA A 255 -6.56 -13.88 -3.69
C ALA A 255 -5.92 -12.60 -3.12
N THR A 256 -6.74 -11.61 -2.71
CA THR A 256 -6.26 -10.39 -2.05
C THR A 256 -5.59 -10.71 -0.71
N LYS A 257 -6.23 -11.53 0.15
CA LYS A 257 -5.64 -11.95 1.44
C LYS A 257 -4.30 -12.65 1.23
N LYS A 258 -4.24 -13.62 0.31
CA LYS A 258 -3.02 -14.39 0.04
C LYS A 258 -1.89 -13.54 -0.53
N THR A 259 -2.22 -12.58 -1.39
CA THR A 259 -1.24 -11.60 -1.91
C THR A 259 -0.68 -10.72 -0.78
N ILE A 260 -1.51 -10.26 0.15
CA ILE A 260 -1.07 -9.46 1.30
C ILE A 260 -0.18 -10.29 2.24
N GLU A 261 -0.53 -11.55 2.54
CA GLU A 261 0.30 -12.46 3.33
C GLU A 261 1.71 -12.63 2.72
N VAL A 262 1.77 -12.90 1.41
CA VAL A 262 3.04 -13.11 0.70
C VAL A 262 3.85 -11.80 0.61
N PHE A 263 3.22 -10.66 0.36
CA PHE A 263 3.92 -9.38 0.23
C PHE A 263 4.41 -8.83 1.57
N ALA A 264 3.64 -8.99 2.66
CA ALA A 264 4.12 -8.66 4.00
C ALA A 264 5.33 -9.52 4.41
N MET A 265 5.32 -10.80 4.05
CA MET A 265 6.34 -11.77 4.44
C MET A 265 7.62 -11.70 3.58
N ALA A 266 7.50 -11.71 2.24
CA ALA A 266 8.64 -11.82 1.32
C ALA A 266 9.06 -10.50 0.63
N TYR A 267 8.32 -9.40 0.83
CA TYR A 267 8.62 -8.09 0.26
C TYR A 267 8.63 -6.91 1.29
N PRO A 268 9.13 -7.09 2.53
CA PRO A 268 9.24 -6.01 3.52
C PRO A 268 10.03 -4.78 3.02
N GLU A 269 9.57 -3.58 3.38
CA GLU A 269 10.23 -2.29 3.13
C GLU A 269 10.69 -2.04 1.68
N LEU A 270 10.02 -2.65 0.70
CA LEU A 270 10.11 -2.33 -0.73
C LEU A 270 9.03 -1.34 -1.21
N LEU A 271 8.05 -1.02 -0.36
CA LEU A 271 7.00 -0.05 -0.66
C LEU A 271 7.35 1.33 -0.11
N ARG A 272 7.41 2.34 -0.99
CA ARG A 272 7.46 3.76 -0.61
C ARG A 272 6.07 4.26 -0.26
N GLU A 273 5.20 4.38 -1.26
CA GLU A 273 3.82 4.83 -1.12
C GLU A 273 2.88 3.99 -2.00
N LYS A 274 1.63 3.88 -1.56
CA LYS A 274 0.56 3.13 -2.21
C LYS A 274 -0.67 4.00 -2.42
N PHE A 275 -1.03 4.19 -3.69
CA PHE A 275 -2.14 5.03 -4.12
C PHE A 275 -3.32 4.17 -4.54
N PHE A 276 -4.50 4.49 -4.02
CA PHE A 276 -5.76 3.79 -4.28
C PHE A 276 -6.68 4.75 -5.02
N VAL A 277 -6.63 4.72 -6.36
CA VAL A 277 -7.29 5.70 -7.21
C VAL A 277 -8.67 5.23 -7.68
N ASN A 278 -9.54 6.20 -7.98
CA ASN A 278 -10.94 5.99 -8.38
C ASN A 278 -11.77 5.22 -7.32
N VAL A 279 -11.36 5.30 -6.04
CA VAL A 279 -12.13 4.76 -4.92
C VAL A 279 -13.24 5.74 -4.55
N PRO A 280 -14.53 5.33 -4.52
CA PRO A 280 -15.63 6.25 -4.19
C PRO A 280 -15.43 6.95 -2.84
N ALA A 281 -15.67 8.27 -2.78
CA ALA A 281 -15.43 9.08 -1.57
C ALA A 281 -16.19 8.56 -0.33
N ILE A 282 -17.35 7.93 -0.53
CA ILE A 282 -18.12 7.25 0.53
C ILE A 282 -17.34 6.10 1.20
N MET A 283 -16.30 5.55 0.59
CA MET A 283 -15.40 4.56 1.21
C MET A 283 -14.29 5.20 2.09
N GLY A 284 -14.28 6.52 2.26
CA GLY A 284 -13.33 7.21 3.14
C GLY A 284 -13.36 6.70 4.59
N TRP A 285 -14.52 6.27 5.10
CA TRP A 285 -14.63 5.65 6.42
C TRP A 285 -13.88 4.32 6.51
N MET A 286 -13.73 3.57 5.42
CA MET A 286 -12.94 2.33 5.41
C MET A 286 -11.45 2.63 5.61
N PHE A 287 -10.94 3.70 5.00
CA PHE A 287 -9.58 4.16 5.23
C PHE A 287 -9.41 4.75 6.64
N ALA A 288 -10.40 5.46 7.17
CA ALA A 288 -10.39 5.92 8.56
C ALA A 288 -10.39 4.75 9.56
N ALA A 289 -11.20 3.70 9.33
CA ALA A 289 -11.23 2.50 10.15
C ALA A 289 -9.90 1.71 10.05
N MET A 290 -9.33 1.55 8.86
CA MET A 290 -7.99 0.94 8.70
C MET A 290 -6.91 1.73 9.44
N LYS A 291 -7.01 3.06 9.56
CA LYS A 291 -6.07 3.88 10.34
C LYS A 291 -6.11 3.63 11.86
N VAL A 292 -7.11 2.93 12.38
CA VAL A 292 -7.18 2.51 13.79
C VAL A 292 -6.36 1.24 14.05
N PHE A 293 -6.23 0.36 13.04
CA PHE A 293 -5.59 -0.96 13.19
C PHE A 293 -4.22 -1.08 12.51
N LEU A 294 -3.92 -0.22 11.51
CA LEU A 294 -2.63 -0.19 10.82
C LEU A 294 -1.67 0.78 11.52
N SER A 295 -0.38 0.42 11.55
CA SER A 295 0.66 1.24 12.20
C SER A 295 0.76 2.65 11.58
N LYS A 296 1.30 3.62 12.33
CA LYS A 296 1.56 4.98 11.84
C LYS A 296 2.47 4.98 10.59
N ASN A 297 3.42 4.05 10.50
CA ASN A 297 4.28 3.90 9.32
C ASN A 297 3.45 3.41 8.11
N THR A 298 2.66 2.33 8.26
CA THR A 298 1.82 1.80 7.18
C THR A 298 0.79 2.83 6.70
N THR A 299 0.17 3.57 7.61
CA THR A 299 -0.86 4.56 7.28
C THR A 299 -0.30 5.84 6.67
N ARG A 300 0.96 6.21 6.96
CA ARG A 300 1.69 7.27 6.25
C ARG A 300 1.89 6.93 4.77
N LYS A 301 2.09 5.65 4.44
CA LYS A 301 2.35 5.17 3.06
C LYS A 301 1.07 4.98 2.21
N PHE A 302 -0.16 5.21 2.70
CA PHE A 302 -1.41 4.78 2.04
C PHE A 302 -2.35 5.96 1.69
N HIS A 303 -2.58 6.19 0.39
CA HIS A 303 -3.21 7.39 -0.17
C HIS A 303 -4.48 7.06 -0.99
N PRO A 304 -5.70 7.22 -0.44
CA PRO A 304 -6.94 7.10 -1.21
C PRO A 304 -7.21 8.38 -2.02
N ILE A 305 -7.54 8.23 -3.31
CA ILE A 305 -7.83 9.36 -4.22
C ILE A 305 -9.12 9.09 -5.01
N SER A 306 -10.14 9.92 -4.82
CA SER A 306 -11.48 9.71 -5.37
C SER A 306 -11.59 9.77 -6.90
N ASN A 307 -10.61 10.40 -7.56
CA ASN A 307 -10.53 10.53 -9.02
C ASN A 307 -9.07 10.38 -9.44
N GLY A 308 -8.79 9.40 -10.32
CA GLY A 308 -7.44 9.09 -10.80
C GLY A 308 -6.72 10.27 -11.44
N ALA A 309 -7.43 11.18 -12.09
CA ALA A 309 -6.87 12.39 -12.69
C ALA A 309 -6.25 13.39 -11.69
N ASN A 310 -6.37 13.13 -10.37
CA ASN A 310 -5.67 13.86 -9.32
C ASN A 310 -4.34 13.21 -8.89
N LEU A 311 -4.04 11.96 -9.26
CA LEU A 311 -2.86 11.22 -8.76
C LEU A 311 -1.53 11.97 -9.02
N ALA A 312 -1.36 12.55 -10.21
CA ALA A 312 -0.17 13.33 -10.54
C ALA A 312 0.06 14.53 -9.59
N ARG A 313 -0.96 15.03 -8.90
CA ARG A 313 -0.85 16.18 -7.98
C ARG A 313 -0.08 15.85 -6.70
N GLU A 314 0.03 14.57 -6.35
CA GLU A 314 0.81 14.08 -5.20
C GLU A 314 2.33 14.16 -5.46
N PHE A 315 2.77 14.43 -6.70
CA PHE A 315 4.17 14.40 -7.11
C PHE A 315 4.68 15.75 -7.64
N PRO A 316 5.99 16.04 -7.50
CA PRO A 316 6.61 17.21 -8.11
C PRO A 316 6.74 17.06 -9.64
N SER A 317 6.95 18.18 -10.32
CA SER A 317 7.47 18.19 -11.69
C SER A 317 8.96 17.82 -11.68
N PRO A 318 9.50 17.06 -12.64
CA PRO A 318 8.87 16.55 -13.87
C PRO A 318 8.19 15.18 -13.70
N LEU A 319 8.24 14.54 -12.52
CA LEU A 319 7.71 13.19 -12.30
C LEU A 319 6.21 13.11 -12.61
N LYS A 320 5.42 14.05 -12.06
CA LYS A 320 3.97 14.13 -12.29
C LYS A 320 3.60 14.24 -13.77
N ASP A 321 4.42 14.93 -14.56
CA ASP A 321 4.08 15.30 -15.93
C ASP A 321 4.32 14.13 -16.90
N GLN A 322 5.12 13.14 -16.49
CA GLN A 322 5.36 11.88 -17.20
C GLN A 322 4.23 10.85 -16.99
N PHE A 323 3.40 10.99 -15.95
CA PHE A 323 2.31 10.05 -15.69
C PHE A 323 1.28 10.07 -16.84
N PRO A 324 0.56 8.96 -17.09
CA PRO A 324 -0.50 8.92 -18.10
C PRO A 324 -1.57 9.99 -17.88
N LYS A 325 -2.19 10.45 -18.97
CA LYS A 325 -3.30 11.44 -18.92
C LYS A 325 -4.48 11.02 -18.04
N ALA A 326 -4.79 9.72 -17.98
CA ALA A 326 -5.81 9.17 -17.07
C ALA A 326 -5.52 9.43 -15.58
N TYR A 327 -4.25 9.69 -15.25
CA TYR A 327 -3.76 9.93 -13.90
C TYR A 327 -3.32 11.38 -13.64
N GLY A 328 -3.64 12.30 -14.56
CA GLY A 328 -3.42 13.75 -14.42
C GLY A 328 -2.07 14.26 -14.93
N GLY A 329 -1.22 13.40 -15.49
CA GLY A 329 0.00 13.80 -16.20
C GLY A 329 -0.23 14.04 -17.69
N ASN A 330 0.85 14.14 -18.46
CA ASN A 330 0.83 14.37 -19.91
C ASN A 330 1.32 13.17 -20.74
N GLY A 331 1.79 12.10 -20.08
CA GLY A 331 2.35 10.92 -20.71
C GLY A 331 1.36 10.09 -21.54
N PRO A 332 1.88 9.13 -22.34
CA PRO A 332 1.07 8.13 -23.05
C PRO A 332 0.27 7.25 -22.07
N ALA A 333 -0.67 6.45 -22.58
CA ALA A 333 -1.42 5.53 -21.75
C ALA A 333 -0.61 4.25 -21.50
N LEU A 334 -0.88 3.56 -20.38
CA LEU A 334 -0.05 2.46 -19.89
C LEU A 334 0.12 1.33 -20.92
N GLN A 335 -0.92 0.99 -21.68
CA GLN A 335 -0.84 -0.03 -22.73
C GLN A 335 0.03 0.37 -23.93
N ASP A 336 0.38 1.65 -24.08
CA ASP A 336 1.17 2.16 -25.19
C ASP A 336 2.69 2.15 -24.89
N ASN A 337 3.09 2.23 -23.61
CA ASN A 337 4.50 2.42 -23.21
C ASN A 337 4.98 1.64 -21.98
N ALA A 338 4.08 1.11 -21.15
CA ALA A 338 4.48 0.44 -19.91
C ALA A 338 4.81 -1.04 -20.17
N ARG A 339 5.77 -1.58 -19.41
CA ARG A 339 6.06 -3.01 -19.42
C ARG A 339 4.94 -3.78 -18.72
N THR A 340 4.72 -5.03 -19.09
CA THR A 340 3.87 -5.98 -18.36
C THR A 340 4.52 -7.35 -18.41
N VAL A 341 3.97 -8.32 -17.67
CA VAL A 341 4.43 -9.71 -17.69
C VAL A 341 4.24 -10.31 -19.08
N ASN A 342 4.90 -11.43 -19.37
CA ASN A 342 4.70 -12.16 -20.62
C ASN A 342 3.24 -12.66 -20.73
N LEU A 343 2.45 -12.05 -21.61
CA LEU A 343 1.05 -12.36 -21.86
C LEU A 343 0.90 -13.14 -23.17
N VAL A 344 0.23 -14.29 -23.13
CA VAL A 344 -0.06 -15.13 -24.29
C VAL A 344 -1.55 -15.22 -24.54
N ALA A 345 -1.95 -15.26 -25.82
CA ALA A 345 -3.31 -15.59 -26.17
C ALA A 345 -3.64 -17.01 -25.67
N ASP A 346 -4.77 -17.16 -25.00
CA ASP A 346 -5.28 -18.46 -24.59
C ASP A 346 -5.55 -19.32 -25.85
N PRO A 347 -5.26 -20.63 -25.83
CA PRO A 347 -5.66 -21.50 -26.94
C PRO A 347 -7.19 -21.46 -27.06
N GLU A 348 -7.69 -21.25 -28.27
CA GLU A 348 -9.14 -21.39 -28.52
C GLU A 348 -9.58 -22.79 -28.06
N PRO A 349 -10.74 -22.90 -27.37
CA PRO A 349 -11.25 -24.21 -26.99
C PRO A 349 -11.48 -25.01 -28.27
N ALA A 350 -10.71 -26.09 -28.44
CA ALA A 350 -10.78 -26.94 -29.61
C ALA A 350 -12.23 -27.39 -29.79
N GLN A 351 -12.88 -26.95 -30.88
CA GLN A 351 -14.26 -27.32 -31.18
C GLN A 351 -14.31 -28.83 -31.32
N GLU A 352 -14.95 -29.52 -30.37
CA GLU A 352 -15.21 -30.94 -30.50
C GLU A 352 -16.02 -31.14 -31.78
N ALA A 353 -15.45 -31.87 -32.74
CA ALA A 353 -16.05 -32.08 -34.04
C ALA A 353 -17.24 -33.06 -33.95
N SER A 354 -18.36 -32.57 -33.43
CA SER A 354 -19.65 -33.23 -33.44
C SER A 354 -20.07 -33.49 -34.89
N LYS A 355 -19.98 -34.74 -35.30
CA LYS A 355 -20.26 -35.17 -36.68
C LYS A 355 -21.75 -35.10 -37.02
N ASP A 356 -22.15 -34.06 -37.74
CA ASP A 356 -23.39 -34.09 -38.53
C ASP A 356 -23.11 -34.65 -39.95
N GLU A 357 -22.96 -35.99 -40.03
CA GLU A 357 -22.97 -36.73 -41.31
C GLU A 357 -24.29 -37.51 -41.45
N ALA A 358 -25.39 -36.81 -41.75
CA ALA A 358 -26.74 -37.39 -41.84
C ALA A 358 -27.51 -36.97 -43.12
N GLN A 359 -26.92 -37.28 -44.28
CA GLN A 359 -27.57 -37.51 -45.59
C GLN A 359 -28.68 -36.55 -46.08
N GLU A 360 -28.36 -35.76 -47.11
CA GLU A 360 -29.35 -35.06 -47.93
C GLU A 360 -30.27 -36.01 -48.72
N ALA A 361 -31.57 -35.71 -48.77
CA ALA A 361 -32.52 -36.22 -49.76
C ALA A 361 -33.55 -35.10 -50.10
N PRO A 362 -33.46 -34.45 -51.28
CA PRO A 362 -34.15 -33.18 -51.50
C PRO A 362 -35.50 -33.25 -52.24
N LYS A 363 -36.47 -32.46 -51.71
CA LYS A 363 -37.50 -31.65 -52.42
C LYS A 363 -38.53 -32.33 -53.34
N ASP A 364 -39.79 -32.28 -52.89
CA ASP A 364 -40.99 -31.76 -53.60
C ASP A 364 -42.21 -31.87 -52.64
N ALA A 365 -43.26 -31.03 -52.62
CA ALA A 365 -43.57 -29.76 -53.27
C ALA A 365 -44.49 -28.92 -52.31
N PRO A 366 -44.77 -27.61 -52.55
CA PRO A 366 -45.24 -26.71 -51.48
C PRO A 366 -46.71 -26.22 -51.55
N LYS A 367 -47.14 -25.64 -50.41
CA LYS A 367 -48.04 -24.46 -50.24
C LYS A 367 -49.56 -24.68 -50.06
N GLU A 368 -50.01 -24.50 -48.81
CA GLU A 368 -51.33 -23.91 -48.49
C GLU A 368 -51.29 -23.15 -47.14
N GLU A 369 -52.08 -22.08 -47.02
CA GLU A 369 -52.21 -21.11 -45.90
C GLU A 369 -53.68 -20.61 -45.88
N PRO A 370 -54.17 -19.85 -44.88
CA PRO A 370 -54.05 -20.00 -43.41
C PRO A 370 -55.42 -19.77 -42.69
N LYS A 371 -55.52 -20.04 -41.36
CA LYS A 371 -56.36 -19.25 -40.38
C LYS A 371 -56.44 -19.85 -38.96
N GLU A 372 -56.66 -18.96 -37.98
CA GLU A 372 -57.45 -19.07 -36.71
C GLU A 372 -57.22 -20.30 -35.78
N GLU A 373 -57.07 -20.20 -34.44
CA GLU A 373 -57.46 -19.19 -33.42
C GLU A 373 -56.42 -19.03 -32.27
N PRO A 374 -56.45 -17.93 -31.47
CA PRO A 374 -55.65 -17.79 -30.24
C PRO A 374 -56.48 -17.79 -28.92
N LYS A 375 -56.13 -18.71 -27.99
CA LYS A 375 -56.62 -18.84 -26.59
C LYS A 375 -55.54 -19.53 -25.74
N GLU A 376 -55.41 -19.37 -24.42
CA GLU A 376 -56.14 -18.57 -23.41
C GLU A 376 -55.16 -18.25 -22.25
N GLU A 377 -55.35 -17.13 -21.52
CA GLU A 377 -54.61 -16.86 -20.25
C GLU A 377 -55.25 -17.60 -19.06
N PRO A 378 -54.46 -17.92 -18.02
CA PRO A 378 -54.92 -17.66 -16.64
C PRO A 378 -54.02 -16.68 -15.87
N LYS A 379 -54.64 -15.89 -14.98
CA LYS A 379 -53.98 -15.00 -14.02
C LYS A 379 -54.26 -15.46 -12.59
N GLU A 380 -53.23 -15.46 -11.74
CA GLU A 380 -53.35 -15.37 -10.27
C GLU A 380 -52.35 -14.28 -9.82
N GLU A 381 -52.84 -13.11 -9.41
CA GLU A 381 -53.20 -12.73 -8.03
C GLU A 381 -51.98 -12.45 -7.10
N PRO A 382 -51.58 -11.17 -6.95
CA PRO A 382 -50.82 -10.69 -5.81
C PRO A 382 -51.75 -10.16 -4.70
N LYS A 383 -51.49 -10.53 -3.44
CA LYS A 383 -52.14 -9.98 -2.23
C LYS A 383 -51.12 -9.13 -1.47
N GLU A 384 -51.30 -7.81 -1.44
CA GLU A 384 -52.12 -7.00 -0.51
C GLU A 384 -51.30 -6.50 0.69
N GLU A 385 -51.25 -5.17 0.85
CA GLU A 385 -50.80 -4.50 2.08
C GLU A 385 -51.90 -4.60 3.16
N PRO A 386 -51.63 -4.14 4.39
CA PRO A 386 -52.19 -2.83 4.72
C PRO A 386 -51.25 -1.88 5.47
N LYS A 387 -51.56 -0.58 5.40
CA LYS A 387 -50.97 0.50 6.20
C LYS A 387 -51.99 0.99 7.23
N GLU A 388 -51.54 1.35 8.43
CA GLU A 388 -52.19 2.32 9.32
C GLU A 388 -51.17 3.46 9.52
N GLU A 389 -51.43 4.67 9.02
CA GLU A 389 -52.22 5.76 9.64
C GLU A 389 -51.55 6.41 10.86
N PRO A 390 -50.94 7.61 10.71
CA PRO A 390 -50.49 8.45 11.82
C PRO A 390 -51.54 9.50 12.21
N LYS A 391 -51.55 9.95 13.48
CA LYS A 391 -52.28 11.16 13.90
C LYS A 391 -51.46 12.01 14.87
N GLU A 392 -51.64 13.33 14.74
CA GLU A 392 -51.05 14.38 15.56
C GLU A 392 -51.80 14.54 16.89
N GLU A 393 -51.17 15.15 17.90
CA GLU A 393 -51.69 16.41 18.43
C GLU A 393 -50.59 17.27 19.12
N SER A 394 -50.87 18.57 19.24
CA SER A 394 -49.96 19.63 19.75
C SER A 394 -49.85 19.65 21.30
N LYS A 395 -49.05 20.47 22.01
CA LYS A 395 -48.71 21.90 21.78
C LYS A 395 -47.69 22.44 22.84
N ALA A 396 -46.76 23.33 22.44
CA ALA A 396 -46.10 24.43 23.19
C ALA A 396 -45.45 24.16 24.60
N GLU A 397 -44.52 24.96 25.15
CA GLU A 397 -43.94 26.24 24.74
C GLU A 397 -42.46 26.42 25.21
N THR A 398 -41.75 27.30 24.51
CA THR A 398 -40.47 28.03 24.76
C THR A 398 -40.00 28.09 26.24
N THR A 399 -38.70 27.99 26.58
CA THR A 399 -37.66 29.04 26.35
C THR A 399 -36.21 28.54 26.52
N GLN A 400 -35.26 29.29 25.94
CA GLN A 400 -33.79 29.12 25.94
C GLN A 400 -33.18 29.35 27.36
N GLU A 401 -31.91 29.03 27.67
CA GLU A 401 -30.67 29.68 27.17
C GLU A 401 -29.39 28.79 27.25
N SER A 402 -28.35 29.20 26.53
CA SER A 402 -27.04 28.53 26.34
C SER A 402 -25.96 29.10 27.30
N ALA A 403 -24.65 28.81 27.28
CA ALA A 403 -23.80 28.03 26.36
C ALA A 403 -22.48 27.54 27.02
N ASP A 404 -21.96 26.42 26.51
CA ASP A 404 -20.54 26.07 26.23
C ASP A 404 -19.42 26.01 27.32
N ALA A 405 -18.27 25.46 26.89
CA ALA A 405 -17.10 25.05 27.70
C ALA A 405 -15.83 25.94 27.42
N PRO A 406 -14.52 25.53 27.39
CA PRO A 406 -13.92 24.21 27.15
C PRO A 406 -12.74 23.77 28.08
N GLU A 407 -12.26 22.54 27.81
CA GLU A 407 -10.91 21.97 28.02
C GLU A 407 -10.03 22.32 29.25
N LYS A 408 -9.62 21.25 29.96
CA LYS A 408 -8.18 20.98 30.19
C LYS A 408 -7.90 19.47 30.30
N ASN A 409 -6.72 19.05 29.82
CA ASN A 409 -6.24 17.68 29.90
C ASN A 409 -5.71 17.35 31.30
N ASP A 410 -6.02 16.16 31.83
CA ASP A 410 -5.08 15.33 32.62
C ASP A 410 -5.69 13.95 32.98
N ALA A 411 -5.21 12.88 32.31
CA ALA A 411 -5.33 11.47 32.72
C ALA A 411 -4.34 10.66 31.85
N ALA A 412 -3.21 10.18 32.38
CA ALA A 412 -3.04 9.01 33.26
C ALA A 412 -3.11 7.67 32.49
N VAL A 413 -1.99 6.95 32.49
CA VAL A 413 -1.76 5.69 31.75
C VAL A 413 -2.33 4.49 32.52
N THR A 414 -3.06 3.60 31.83
CA THR A 414 -3.34 2.22 32.24
C THR A 414 -3.31 1.28 31.02
N GLU A 415 -3.06 -0.01 31.29
CA GLU A 415 -2.73 -1.04 30.28
C GLU A 415 -3.94 -1.82 29.72
N ALA A 416 -3.61 -2.76 28.81
CA ALA A 416 -4.40 -3.92 28.37
C ALA A 416 -5.34 -3.73 27.14
N PRO A 417 -5.71 -4.82 26.43
CA PRO A 417 -4.78 -5.42 25.46
C PRO A 417 -5.40 -5.68 24.07
N ALA A 418 -4.57 -6.12 23.13
CA ALA A 418 -4.96 -6.38 21.74
C ALA A 418 -5.87 -7.63 21.54
N PRO A 419 -6.77 -7.62 20.54
CA PRO A 419 -7.40 -8.82 20.01
C PRO A 419 -6.50 -9.47 18.94
N ALA A 420 -6.31 -10.79 19.03
CA ALA A 420 -5.57 -11.55 18.03
C ALA A 420 -6.38 -11.83 16.76
N ALA A 421 -5.67 -12.06 15.64
CA ALA A 421 -6.20 -12.75 14.47
C ALA A 421 -5.34 -14.00 14.24
N GLU A 422 -5.67 -15.09 14.95
CA GLU A 422 -4.89 -16.33 14.93
C GLU A 422 -4.86 -16.99 13.54
N ALA A 423 -3.71 -17.57 13.20
CA ALA A 423 -3.54 -18.47 12.07
C ALA A 423 -2.76 -19.75 12.48
N LYS A 424 -3.09 -20.26 13.68
CA LYS A 424 -2.49 -21.40 14.41
C LYS A 424 -1.04 -21.23 14.88
#